data_AF-A0ABF7QTG3-F1
#
_entry.id   AF-A0ABF7QTG3-F1
#
_cell.length_a   1.000
_cell.length_b   1.000
_cell.length_c   1.000
_cell.angle_alpha   90.00
_cell.angle_beta   90.00
_cell.angle_gamma   90.00
#
_symmetry.space_group_name_H-M   'P 1'
#
loop_
_entity.id
_entity.type
_entity.pdbx_description
1 polymer ?
#
loop_
_entity_poly.entity_id
_entity_poly.type
_entity_poly.pdbx_seq_one_letter_code
_entity_poly.pdbx_strand_id
1 'polypeptide(L)'
;MKRELIPLWIGLCVEGSLCAYSWYWYIRSIIFYRKNGFDFSEAFGFDYFPSFANEPFLATPKAKFVALHFVLAMTSVLTISTVLSLMGIIKACMDCADYGLPM
;
A
#
# COMPACT_ATOMS: atom_id res chain seq x y z
N MET A 1 3.13 2.42 -27.19
CA MET A 1 2.25 2.29 -26.00
C MET A 1 0.82 2.18 -26.50
N LYS A 2 0.07 1.11 -26.19
CA LYS A 2 -1.35 1.00 -26.55
C LYS A 2 -2.15 2.02 -25.72
N ARG A 3 -3.10 2.75 -26.33
CA ARG A 3 -3.88 3.79 -25.63
C ARG A 3 -4.61 3.27 -24.40
N GLU A 4 -5.09 2.03 -24.47
CA GLU A 4 -5.77 1.34 -23.35
C GLU A 4 -4.89 1.13 -22.11
N LEU A 5 -3.55 1.15 -22.25
CA LEU A 5 -2.61 0.96 -21.14
C LEU A 5 -2.20 2.27 -20.47
N ILE A 6 -2.47 3.42 -21.10
CA ILE A 6 -2.17 4.74 -20.52
C ILE A 6 -2.75 4.90 -19.10
N PRO A 7 -4.02 4.56 -18.82
CA PRO A 7 -4.55 4.68 -17.45
C PRO A 7 -3.84 3.77 -16.46
N LEU A 8 -3.44 2.55 -16.86
CA LEU A 8 -2.68 1.63 -16.00
C LEU A 8 -1.27 2.16 -15.71
N TRP A 9 -0.61 2.78 -16.68
CA TRP A 9 0.70 3.42 -16.46
C TRP A 9 0.60 4.63 -15.53
N ILE A 10 -0.42 5.49 -15.71
CA ILE A 10 -0.67 6.62 -14.82
C ILE A 10 -0.97 6.11 -13.40
N GLY A 11 -1.85 5.11 -13.30
CA GLY A 11 -2.17 4.43 -12.04
C GLY A 11 -0.91 3.90 -11.37
N LEU A 12 -0.07 3.15 -12.09
CA LEU A 12 1.19 2.62 -11.56
C LEU A 12 2.14 3.73 -11.08
N CYS A 13 2.25 4.84 -11.78
CA CYS A 13 3.10 5.95 -11.36
C CYS A 13 2.62 6.56 -10.03
N VAL A 14 1.31 6.81 -9.90
CA VAL A 14 0.73 7.40 -8.69
C VAL A 14 0.77 6.41 -7.54
N GLU A 15 0.23 5.21 -7.75
CA GLU A 15 0.14 4.16 -6.76
C GLU A 15 1.51 3.62 -6.36
N GLY A 16 2.41 3.42 -7.32
CA GLY A 16 3.79 3.01 -7.05
C GLY A 16 4.54 4.03 -6.20
N SER A 17 4.32 5.34 -6.43
CA SER A 17 4.87 6.40 -5.59
C SER A 17 4.33 6.35 -4.16
N LEU A 18 3.00 6.16 -4.01
CA LEU A 18 2.36 6.01 -2.69
C LEU A 18 2.82 4.75 -1.97
N CYS A 19 2.99 3.64 -2.68
CA CYS A 19 3.50 2.39 -2.15
C CYS A 19 4.94 2.55 -1.64
N ALA A 20 5.83 3.11 -2.46
CA ALA A 20 7.22 3.39 -2.06
C ALA A 20 7.29 4.33 -0.84
N TYR A 21 6.45 5.37 -0.81
CA TYR A 21 6.34 6.29 0.31
C TYR A 21 5.84 5.60 1.60
N SER A 22 4.84 4.71 1.46
CA SER A 22 4.31 3.89 2.56
C SER A 22 5.40 2.98 3.13
N TRP A 23 6.17 2.31 2.27
CA TRP A 23 7.30 1.47 2.65
C TRP A 23 8.39 2.25 3.39
N TYR A 24 8.73 3.44 2.90
CA TYR A 24 9.71 4.31 3.54
C TYR A 24 9.33 4.61 5.00
N TRP A 25 8.09 5.05 5.24
CA TRP A 25 7.62 5.37 6.58
C TRP A 25 7.45 4.12 7.45
N TYR A 26 6.99 3.02 6.88
CA TYR A 26 6.87 1.74 7.57
C TYR A 26 8.20 1.26 8.14
N ILE A 27 9.24 1.23 7.31
CA ILE A 27 10.60 0.81 7.73
C ILE A 27 11.12 1.75 8.82
N ARG A 28 10.95 3.06 8.65
CA ARG A 28 11.35 4.05 9.66
C ARG A 28 10.63 3.83 10.99
N SER A 29 9.33 3.59 10.98
CA SER A 29 8.53 3.31 12.18
C SER A 29 8.96 2.02 12.87
N ILE A 30 9.22 0.94 12.12
CA ILE A 30 9.77 -0.30 12.69
C ILE A 30 11.11 -0.04 13.38
N ILE A 31 12.03 0.67 12.72
CA ILE A 31 13.35 0.94 13.29
C ILE A 31 13.23 1.75 14.57
N PHE A 32 12.37 2.78 14.59
CA PHE A 32 12.13 3.61 15.76
C PHE A 32 11.54 2.80 16.92
N TYR A 33 10.41 2.13 16.69
CA TYR A 33 9.75 1.36 17.75
C TYR A 33 10.64 0.23 18.24
N ARG A 34 11.37 -0.47 17.37
CA ARG A 34 12.31 -1.52 17.80
C ARG A 34 13.44 -0.98 18.67
N LYS A 35 13.96 0.22 18.40
CA LYS A 35 15.00 0.86 19.23
C LYS A 35 14.49 1.27 20.61
N ASN A 36 13.20 1.62 20.72
CA ASN A 36 12.55 2.00 21.97
C ASN A 36 11.84 0.82 22.66
N GLY A 37 12.15 -0.42 22.32
CA GLY A 37 11.53 -1.60 22.96
C GLY A 37 10.04 -1.79 22.67
N PHE A 38 9.59 -1.32 21.50
CA PHE A 38 8.18 -1.17 21.13
C PHE A 38 7.38 -0.32 22.12
N ASP A 39 8.02 0.70 22.69
CA ASP A 39 7.30 1.71 23.45
C ASP A 39 6.46 2.59 22.50
N PHE A 40 5.15 2.54 22.69
CA PHE A 40 4.16 3.32 21.95
C PHE A 40 3.70 4.56 22.73
N SER A 41 4.48 5.00 23.72
CA SER A 41 4.26 6.26 24.43
C SER A 41 4.47 7.47 23.51
N GLU A 42 5.47 7.41 22.62
CA GLU A 42 5.75 8.45 21.64
C GLU A 42 5.09 8.15 20.28
N ALA A 43 4.43 9.18 19.73
CA ALA A 43 3.92 9.14 18.38
C ALA A 43 5.07 9.35 17.38
N PHE A 44 5.35 8.34 16.55
CA PHE A 44 6.37 8.42 15.51
C PHE A 44 5.83 7.93 14.17
N GLY A 45 5.89 8.79 13.16
CA GLY A 45 5.45 8.47 11.80
C GLY A 45 4.96 9.72 11.07
N PHE A 46 4.46 9.49 9.85
CA PHE A 46 3.82 10.51 9.04
C PHE A 46 2.32 10.52 9.28
N ASP A 47 1.76 11.71 9.54
CA ASP A 47 0.32 11.89 9.60
C ASP A 47 -0.23 11.96 8.17
N TYR A 48 -0.77 10.83 7.71
CA TYR A 48 -1.48 10.73 6.43
C TYR A 48 -2.60 11.76 6.26
N PHE A 49 -3.15 12.24 7.38
CA PHE A 49 -4.27 13.16 7.41
C PHE A 49 -4.01 14.32 8.38
N PRO A 50 -3.40 15.43 7.91
CA PRO A 50 -3.15 16.60 8.75
C PRO A 50 -4.43 17.21 9.34
N SER A 51 -5.60 17.00 8.71
CA SER A 51 -6.88 17.50 9.22
C SER A 51 -7.38 16.77 10.47
N PHE A 52 -6.87 15.57 10.79
CA PHE A 52 -7.18 14.86 12.04
C PHE A 52 -6.13 15.11 13.14
N ALA A 53 -5.13 15.96 12.88
CA ALA A 53 -4.08 16.27 13.85
C ALA A 53 -4.58 17.06 15.07
N ASN A 54 -5.72 17.75 14.95
CA ASN A 54 -6.35 18.51 16.04
C ASN A 54 -7.42 17.72 16.80
N GLU A 55 -7.69 16.48 16.40
CA GLU A 55 -8.64 15.62 17.12
C GLU A 55 -7.87 14.80 18.15
N PRO A 56 -7.98 15.08 19.47
CA PRO A 56 -7.25 14.37 20.53
C PRO A 56 -7.59 12.88 20.63
N PHE A 57 -8.48 12.38 19.77
CA PHE A 57 -9.08 11.06 19.82
C PHE A 57 -8.56 10.08 18.75
N LEU A 58 -7.85 10.54 17.72
CA LEU A 58 -7.50 9.67 16.59
C LEU A 58 -6.11 9.01 16.74
N ALA A 59 -6.22 7.86 17.42
CA ALA A 59 -5.29 6.74 17.47
C ALA A 59 -4.07 6.91 18.38
N THR A 60 -4.08 6.16 19.48
CA THR A 60 -2.86 5.81 20.23
C THR A 60 -1.76 5.41 19.24
N PRO A 61 -0.47 5.70 19.50
CA PRO A 61 0.61 5.40 18.55
C PRO A 61 0.61 3.94 18.06
N LYS A 62 0.14 3.01 18.90
CA LYS A 62 -0.14 1.62 18.53
C LYS A 62 -1.17 1.47 17.40
N ALA A 63 -2.31 2.18 17.46
CA ALA A 63 -3.33 2.15 16.41
C ALA A 63 -2.83 2.78 15.10
N LYS A 64 -2.03 3.86 15.16
CA LYS A 64 -1.37 4.41 13.95
C LYS A 64 -0.42 3.40 13.32
N PHE A 65 0.35 2.69 14.14
CA PHE A 65 1.25 1.64 13.66
C PHE A 65 0.46 0.51 12.98
N VAL A 66 -0.66 0.04 13.53
CA VAL A 66 -1.52 -0.98 12.90
C VAL A 66 -2.14 -0.46 11.59
N ALA A 67 -2.65 0.77 11.57
CA ALA A 67 -3.21 1.38 10.37
C ALA A 67 -2.15 1.47 9.25
N LEU A 68 -0.89 1.77 9.60
CA LEU A 68 0.20 1.80 8.64
C LEU A 68 0.46 0.42 8.00
N HIS A 69 0.32 -0.68 8.74
CA HIS A 69 0.41 -2.04 8.16
C HIS A 69 -0.71 -2.28 7.15
N PHE A 70 -1.93 -1.85 7.47
CA PHE A 70 -3.07 -2.00 6.58
C PHE A 70 -2.89 -1.20 5.28
N VAL A 71 -2.46 0.06 5.38
CA VAL A 71 -2.16 0.91 4.22
C VAL A 71 -1.04 0.31 3.37
N LEU A 72 0.03 -0.20 4.00
CA LEU A 72 1.12 -0.85 3.29
C LEU A 72 0.66 -2.09 2.54
N ALA A 73 -0.16 -2.94 3.17
CA ALA A 73 -0.70 -4.14 2.55
C ALA A 73 -1.57 -3.79 1.34
N MET A 74 -2.50 -2.84 1.51
CA MET A 74 -3.39 -2.41 0.42
C MET A 74 -2.63 -1.82 -0.76
N THR A 75 -1.74 -0.85 -0.50
CA THR A 75 -0.93 -0.21 -1.56
C THR A 75 -0.02 -1.21 -2.27
N SER A 76 0.55 -2.19 -1.55
CA SER A 76 1.37 -3.24 -2.15
C SER A 76 0.54 -4.18 -3.04
N VAL A 77 -0.61 -4.65 -2.56
CA VAL A 77 -1.51 -5.54 -3.33
C VAL A 77 -1.98 -4.88 -4.61
N LEU A 78 -2.40 -3.62 -4.54
CA LEU A 78 -2.86 -2.88 -5.71
C LEU A 78 -1.71 -2.62 -6.70
N THR A 79 -0.54 -2.19 -6.21
CA THR A 79 0.65 -2.00 -7.08
C THR A 79 1.02 -3.29 -7.81
N ILE A 80 1.06 -4.42 -7.09
CA ILE A 80 1.38 -5.73 -7.67
C ILE A 80 0.33 -6.11 -8.72
N SER A 81 -0.96 -5.93 -8.42
CA SER A 81 -2.06 -6.23 -9.35
C SER A 81 -1.97 -5.40 -10.63
N THR A 82 -1.62 -4.11 -10.51
CA THR A 82 -1.41 -3.21 -11.64
C THR A 82 -0.22 -3.65 -12.48
N VAL A 83 0.91 -4.04 -11.86
CA VAL A 83 2.09 -4.56 -12.56
C VAL A 83 1.77 -5.87 -13.30
N LEU A 84 1.09 -6.81 -12.65
CA LEU A 84 0.67 -8.07 -13.27
C LEU A 84 -0.31 -7.85 -14.44
N SER A 85 -1.17 -6.83 -14.35
CA SER A 85 -2.06 -6.42 -15.43
C SER A 85 -1.28 -5.87 -16.63
N LEU A 86 -0.29 -5.00 -16.38
CA LEU A 86 0.59 -4.44 -17.42
C LEU A 86 1.44 -5.51 -18.11
N MET A 87 1.86 -6.53 -17.37
CA MET A 87 2.56 -7.71 -17.91
C MET A 87 1.64 -8.65 -18.70
N GLY A 88 0.32 -8.43 -18.67
CA GLY A 88 -0.67 -9.29 -19.32
C GLY A 88 -0.91 -10.64 -18.63
N ILE A 89 -0.31 -10.86 -17.46
CA ILE A 89 -0.41 -12.13 -16.71
C ILE A 89 -1.85 -12.36 -16.26
N ILE A 90 -2.53 -11.33 -15.74
CA ILE A 90 -3.93 -11.46 -15.28
C ILE A 90 -4.84 -11.87 -16.43
N LYS A 91 -4.67 -11.27 -17.60
CA LYS A 91 -5.43 -11.64 -18.79
C LYS A 91 -5.17 -13.10 -19.19
N ALA A 92 -3.90 -13.52 -19.22
CA ALA A 92 -3.55 -14.91 -19.52
C ALA A 92 -4.17 -15.90 -18.52
N CYS A 93 -4.15 -15.58 -17.23
CA CYS A 93 -4.77 -16.41 -16.19
C CYS A 93 -6.29 -16.52 -16.34
N MET A 94 -6.97 -15.40 -16.63
CA MET A 94 -8.42 -15.39 -16.87
C MET A 94 -8.79 -16.22 -18.11
N ASP A 95 -8.08 -16.00 -19.22
CA ASP A 95 -8.31 -16.74 -20.46
C ASP A 95 -8.07 -18.25 -20.20
N CYS A 96 -7.03 -18.64 -19.45
CA CYS A 96 -6.80 -20.05 -19.06
C CYS A 96 -7.90 -20.63 -18.15
N ALA A 97 -8.47 -19.84 -17.24
CA ALA A 97 -9.56 -20.32 -16.39
C ALA A 97 -10.82 -20.63 -17.20
N ASP A 98 -11.15 -19.78 -18.19
CA ASP A 98 -12.29 -19.99 -19.09
C ASP A 98 -12.10 -21.20 -20.02
N TYR A 99 -10.88 -21.43 -20.54
CA TYR A 99 -10.60 -22.59 -21.41
C TYR A 99 -10.30 -23.89 -20.64
N GLY A 100 -10.06 -23.82 -19.33
CA GLY A 100 -9.69 -24.96 -18.47
C GLY A 100 -10.84 -25.60 -17.69
N LEU A 101 -12.05 -25.03 -17.75
CA LEU A 101 -13.26 -25.59 -17.14
C LEU A 101 -14.05 -26.37 -18.20
N PRO A 102 -14.11 -27.72 -18.17
CA PRO A 102 -15.19 -28.43 -18.84
C PRO A 102 -16.49 -28.07 -18.12
N MET A 103 -17.45 -27.46 -18.83
CA MET A 103 -18.85 -27.50 -18.42
C MET A 103 -19.36 -28.95 -18.44
#